data_AF-A0A0D6TKK7-F1
#
_entry.id   AF-A0A0D6TKK7-F1
#
_cell.length_a   1.000
_cell.length_b   1.000
_cell.length_c   1.000
_cell.angle_alpha   90.00
_cell.angle_beta   90.00
_cell.angle_gamma   90.00
#
_symmetry.space_group_name_H-M   'P 1'
#
loop_
_entity.id
_entity.type
_entity.pdbx_description
1 polymer ?
#
loop_
_entity_poly.entity_id
_entity_poly.type
_entity_poly.pdbx_seq_one_letter_code
_entity_poly.pdbx_strand_id
1 'polypeptide(L)'
;MQNIKIEPLSPYHYEFKDSENNLDKIDYFFLKGDFQVNDNLKKELHDFITNYSKTNTKKYAYNSVYIYKETKELNNAYKGDKSSFDGLNNEIIAYVRFNNNELDIFYILEEGNVVFDLIKNQETNFEFEQ
;
A
#
# COMPACT_ATOMS: atom_id res chain seq x y z
N MET A 1 8.94 -11.16 -19.88
CA MET A 1 8.67 -10.75 -18.49
C MET A 1 7.16 -10.61 -18.37
N GLN A 2 6.52 -11.24 -17.38
CA GLN A 2 5.12 -10.96 -17.13
C GLN A 2 4.99 -9.51 -16.66
N ASN A 3 4.00 -8.80 -17.16
CA ASN A 3 3.73 -7.41 -16.77
C ASN A 3 3.12 -7.44 -15.37
N ILE A 4 3.83 -6.90 -14.37
CA ILE A 4 3.23 -6.63 -13.07
C ILE A 4 2.22 -5.50 -13.21
N LYS A 5 1.11 -5.56 -12.47
CA LYS A 5 0.05 -4.55 -12.56
C LYS A 5 -0.57 -4.29 -11.19
N ILE A 6 -0.62 -3.03 -10.80
CA ILE A 6 -1.29 -2.59 -9.57
C ILE A 6 -2.74 -2.26 -9.91
N GLU A 7 -3.68 -2.93 -9.26
CA GLU A 7 -5.12 -2.76 -9.45
C GLU A 7 -5.81 -2.46 -8.11
N PRO A 8 -6.92 -1.70 -8.11
CA PRO A 8 -7.63 -1.37 -6.89
C PRO A 8 -8.36 -2.60 -6.35
N LEU A 9 -8.36 -2.78 -5.02
CA LEU A 9 -8.97 -3.92 -4.31
C LEU A 9 -10.29 -3.48 -3.65
N SER A 10 -11.39 -4.22 -3.76
CA SER A 10 -12.69 -3.78 -3.20
C SER A 10 -12.84 -4.13 -1.71
N PRO A 11 -13.12 -3.21 -0.77
CA PRO A 11 -13.44 -1.81 -0.98
C PRO A 11 -12.18 -1.01 -1.32
N TYR A 12 -12.29 -0.16 -2.34
CA TYR A 12 -11.13 0.57 -2.89
C TYR A 12 -10.57 1.61 -1.93
N HIS A 13 -11.43 2.17 -1.07
CA HIS A 13 -11.05 3.17 -0.10
C HIS A 13 -11.95 3.14 1.13
N TYR A 14 -11.44 3.68 2.22
CA TYR A 14 -12.15 3.92 3.46
C TYR A 14 -11.76 5.29 4.02
N GLU A 15 -12.74 6.15 4.28
CA GLU A 15 -12.54 7.44 4.95
C GLU A 15 -13.14 7.39 6.36
N PHE A 16 -12.44 7.97 7.32
CA PHE A 16 -12.88 8.02 8.71
C PHE A 16 -12.29 9.23 9.42
N LYS A 17 -12.77 9.49 10.63
CA LYS A 17 -12.18 10.50 11.50
C LYS A 17 -11.48 9.85 12.68
N ASP A 18 -10.29 10.35 13.00
CA ASP A 18 -9.56 9.94 14.19
C ASP A 18 -10.20 10.50 15.48
N SER A 19 -9.60 10.20 16.63
CA SER A 19 -10.06 10.71 17.94
C SER A 19 -9.95 12.22 18.08
N GLU A 20 -9.13 12.87 17.27
CA GLU A 20 -8.95 14.33 17.21
C GLU A 20 -9.86 14.99 16.16
N ASN A 21 -10.74 14.21 15.53
CA ASN A 21 -11.66 14.62 14.47
C ASN A 21 -10.96 15.12 13.19
N ASN A 22 -9.71 14.71 12.98
CA ASN A 22 -9.01 14.83 11.71
C ASN A 22 -9.57 13.82 10.71
N LEU A 23 -9.56 14.15 9.42
CA LEU A 23 -10.02 13.25 8.38
C LEU A 23 -8.86 12.42 7.84
N ASP A 24 -9.02 11.10 7.89
CA ASP A 24 -8.07 10.11 7.39
C ASP A 24 -8.66 9.27 6.26
N LYS A 25 -7.75 8.68 5.48
CA LYS A 25 -8.08 7.78 4.38
C LYS A 25 -7.18 6.56 4.39
N ILE A 26 -7.76 5.43 3.98
CA ILE A 26 -7.01 4.24 3.56
C ILE A 26 -7.45 3.88 2.15
N ASP A 27 -6.50 3.64 1.25
CA ASP A 27 -6.76 3.02 -0.06
C ASP A 27 -6.11 1.63 -0.14
N TYR A 28 -6.82 0.72 -0.81
CA TYR A 28 -6.43 -0.68 -0.94
C TYR A 28 -6.22 -1.06 -2.40
N PHE A 29 -5.05 -1.66 -2.68
CA PHE A 29 -4.67 -2.16 -4.00
C PHE A 29 -4.09 -3.57 -3.88
N PHE A 30 -3.96 -4.24 -5.01
CA PHE A 30 -3.22 -5.48 -5.13
C PHE A 30 -2.34 -5.49 -6.38
N LEU A 31 -1.22 -6.21 -6.31
CA LEU A 31 -0.25 -6.39 -7.37
C LEU A 31 -0.46 -7.76 -8.02
N LYS A 32 -0.80 -7.75 -9.31
CA LYS A 32 -0.90 -8.93 -10.17
C LYS A 32 0.44 -9.31 -10.77
N GLY A 33 0.63 -10.62 -10.98
CA GLY A 33 1.75 -11.21 -11.70
C GLY A 33 2.86 -11.73 -10.79
N ASP A 34 3.86 -12.35 -11.40
CA ASP A 34 5.05 -12.82 -10.69
C ASP A 34 6.02 -11.65 -10.45
N PHE A 35 6.37 -11.41 -9.19
CA PHE A 35 7.31 -10.36 -8.79
C PHE A 35 8.32 -10.87 -7.76
N GLN A 36 9.42 -10.14 -7.66
CA GLN A 36 10.44 -10.28 -6.63
C GLN A 36 10.86 -8.87 -6.22
N VAL A 37 11.31 -8.69 -4.97
CA VAL A 37 11.88 -7.41 -4.55
C VAL A 37 13.19 -7.16 -5.30
N ASN A 38 13.10 -6.29 -6.29
CA ASN A 38 14.20 -5.88 -7.16
C ASN A 38 13.97 -4.45 -7.65
N ASP A 39 14.94 -3.90 -8.38
CA ASP A 39 14.89 -2.52 -8.86
C ASP A 39 13.72 -2.23 -9.79
N ASN A 40 13.25 -3.24 -10.54
CA ASN A 40 12.07 -3.09 -11.38
C ASN A 40 10.80 -2.92 -10.53
N LEU A 41 10.59 -3.77 -9.51
CA LEU A 41 9.44 -3.62 -8.61
C LEU A 41 9.49 -2.28 -7.87
N LYS A 42 10.66 -1.91 -7.35
CA LYS A 42 10.88 -0.61 -6.68
C LYS A 42 10.47 0.56 -7.57
N LYS A 43 10.90 0.55 -8.83
CA LYS A 43 10.56 1.58 -9.82
C LYS A 43 9.06 1.61 -10.11
N GLU A 44 8.44 0.46 -10.35
CA GLU A 44 7.01 0.37 -10.68
C GLU A 44 6.13 0.86 -9.52
N LEU A 45 6.46 0.49 -8.27
CA LEU A 45 5.80 1.02 -7.07
C LEU A 45 5.97 2.53 -6.96
N HIS A 46 7.20 3.02 -7.14
CA HIS A 46 7.50 4.45 -7.08
C HIS A 46 6.70 5.26 -8.12
N ASP A 47 6.69 4.79 -9.37
CA ASP A 47 5.96 5.44 -10.47
C ASP A 47 4.44 5.42 -10.22
N PHE A 48 3.91 4.31 -9.71
CA PHE A 48 2.50 4.20 -9.32
C PHE A 48 2.13 5.21 -8.23
N ILE A 49 2.87 5.25 -7.12
CA ILE A 49 2.60 6.13 -5.99
C ILE A 49 2.77 7.61 -6.37
N THR A 50 3.76 7.92 -7.19
CA THR A 50 3.97 9.28 -7.74
C THR A 50 2.79 9.74 -8.59
N ASN A 51 2.17 8.84 -9.35
CA ASN A 51 1.00 9.18 -10.15
C ASN A 51 -0.29 9.21 -9.33
N TYR A 52 -0.43 8.26 -8.39
CA TYR A 52 -1.54 8.22 -7.45
C TYR A 52 -1.64 9.52 -6.62
N SER A 53 -0.52 10.03 -6.09
CA SER A 53 -0.52 11.24 -5.25
C SER A 53 -1.03 12.48 -5.97
N LYS A 54 -0.79 12.58 -7.29
CA LYS A 54 -1.28 13.69 -8.13
C LYS A 54 -2.80 13.70 -8.29
N THR A 55 -3.47 12.57 -8.06
CA THR A 55 -4.93 12.46 -8.20
C THR A 55 -5.67 12.85 -6.93
N ASN A 56 -4.97 12.97 -5.80
CA ASN A 56 -5.61 13.25 -4.52
C ASN A 56 -5.82 14.76 -4.32
N THR A 57 -7.09 15.18 -4.38
CA THR A 57 -7.47 16.61 -4.31
C THR A 57 -7.97 17.04 -2.94
N LYS A 58 -8.32 16.10 -2.07
CA LYS A 58 -8.80 16.37 -0.70
C LYS A 58 -7.60 16.38 0.25
N LYS A 59 -7.68 17.19 1.30
CA LYS A 59 -6.67 17.22 2.37
C LYS A 59 -7.02 16.19 3.44
N TYR A 60 -6.12 15.25 3.67
CA TYR A 60 -6.20 14.28 4.78
C TYR A 60 -5.09 14.57 5.79
N ALA A 61 -5.33 14.28 7.06
CA ALA A 61 -4.24 14.28 8.05
C ALA A 61 -3.32 13.10 7.75
N TYR A 62 -3.87 11.90 7.63
CA TYR A 62 -3.17 10.74 7.11
C TYR A 62 -3.91 10.08 5.94
N ASN A 63 -3.15 9.67 4.96
CA ASN A 63 -3.62 8.81 3.87
C ASN A 63 -2.68 7.62 3.74
N SER A 64 -3.18 6.44 4.11
CA SER A 64 -2.43 5.18 4.02
C SER A 64 -2.80 4.42 2.75
N VAL A 65 -1.82 3.84 2.08
CA VAL A 65 -2.02 2.98 0.91
C VAL A 65 -1.40 1.63 1.19
N TYR A 66 -2.21 0.59 1.09
CA TYR A 66 -1.79 -0.80 1.22
C TYR A 66 -1.83 -1.47 -0.14
N ILE A 67 -0.71 -2.08 -0.54
CA ILE A 67 -0.60 -2.84 -1.78
C ILE A 67 -0.33 -4.30 -1.40
N TYR A 68 -1.32 -5.16 -1.64
CA TYR A 68 -1.27 -6.58 -1.36
C TYR A 68 -0.76 -7.39 -2.56
N LYS A 69 -0.32 -8.61 -2.32
CA LYS A 69 -0.16 -9.63 -3.35
C LYS A 69 -1.52 -10.13 -3.83
N GLU A 70 -1.61 -10.39 -5.14
CA GLU A 70 -2.76 -11.14 -5.65
C GLU A 70 -2.77 -12.56 -5.09
N THR A 71 -3.87 -12.93 -4.43
CA THR A 71 -4.11 -14.30 -3.95
C THR A 71 -5.45 -14.81 -4.46
N LYS A 72 -5.78 -16.07 -4.13
CA LYS A 72 -7.11 -16.62 -4.42
C LYS A 72 -8.23 -15.86 -3.69
N GLU A 73 -7.90 -15.19 -2.60
CA GLU A 73 -8.84 -14.46 -1.74
C GLU A 73 -8.75 -12.95 -2.01
N LEU A 74 -7.54 -12.41 -2.17
CA LEU A 74 -7.29 -10.99 -2.47
C LEU A 74 -7.03 -10.81 -3.98
N ASN A 75 -8.10 -10.54 -4.73
CA ASN A 75 -8.03 -10.29 -6.17
C ASN A 75 -9.18 -9.37 -6.63
N ASN A 76 -9.34 -9.21 -7.95
CA ASN A 76 -10.38 -8.36 -8.52
C ASN A 76 -11.83 -8.78 -8.19
N ALA A 77 -12.08 -10.02 -7.79
CA ALA A 77 -13.39 -10.53 -7.43
C ALA A 77 -13.68 -10.43 -5.92
N TYR A 78 -12.72 -9.94 -5.14
CA TYR A 78 -12.85 -9.75 -3.70
C TYR A 78 -14.00 -8.77 -3.37
N LYS A 79 -14.76 -9.09 -2.32
CA LYS A 79 -15.98 -8.35 -1.88
C LYS A 79 -16.06 -8.21 -0.36
N GLY A 80 -14.94 -8.33 0.34
CA GLY A 80 -14.89 -8.20 1.79
C GLY A 80 -15.11 -6.75 2.26
N ASP A 81 -14.91 -6.52 3.55
CA ASP A 81 -14.92 -5.18 4.14
C ASP A 81 -13.54 -4.84 4.76
N LYS A 82 -13.43 -3.69 5.43
CA LYS A 82 -12.17 -3.28 6.06
C LYS A 82 -11.63 -4.32 7.06
N SER A 83 -12.50 -4.96 7.83
CA SER A 83 -12.09 -5.92 8.88
C SER A 83 -11.45 -7.18 8.30
N SER A 84 -11.71 -7.45 7.03
CA SER A 84 -11.19 -8.61 6.33
C SER A 84 -9.70 -8.45 5.94
N PHE A 85 -9.09 -7.28 6.16
CA PHE A 85 -7.65 -7.05 5.98
C PHE A 85 -6.82 -7.26 7.26
N ASP A 86 -7.47 -7.38 8.42
CA ASP A 86 -6.79 -7.64 9.68
C ASP A 86 -6.10 -9.00 9.63
N GLY A 87 -4.79 -9.03 9.90
CA GLY A 87 -3.99 -10.26 9.90
C GLY A 87 -3.42 -10.67 8.54
N LEU A 88 -3.61 -9.86 7.48
CA LEU A 88 -3.02 -10.11 6.15
C LEU A 88 -1.67 -9.42 5.93
N ASN A 89 -0.93 -9.11 7.01
CA ASN A 89 0.37 -8.43 6.95
C ASN A 89 1.36 -9.17 6.04
N ASN A 90 1.30 -10.51 6.03
CA ASN A 90 2.19 -11.34 5.23
C ASN A 90 1.92 -11.24 3.72
N GLU A 91 0.76 -10.72 3.34
CA GLU A 91 0.38 -10.52 1.93
C GLU A 91 0.66 -9.08 1.48
N ILE A 92 1.10 -8.18 2.37
CA ILE A 92 1.45 -6.81 2.00
C ILE A 92 2.81 -6.83 1.30
N ILE A 93 2.86 -6.15 0.15
CA ILE A 93 4.10 -5.91 -0.62
C ILE A 93 4.61 -4.50 -0.36
N ALA A 94 3.71 -3.53 -0.23
CA ALA A 94 4.09 -2.16 0.05
C ALA A 94 3.09 -1.47 0.97
N TYR A 95 3.63 -0.68 1.88
CA TYR A 95 2.89 0.24 2.72
C TYR A 95 3.39 1.65 2.46
N VAL A 96 2.46 2.57 2.23
CA VAL A 96 2.75 3.96 1.95
C VAL A 96 1.90 4.82 2.84
N ARG A 97 2.46 5.90 3.38
CA ARG A 97 1.71 6.90 4.11
C ARG A 97 2.05 8.29 3.60
N PHE A 98 1.00 9.07 3.47
CA PHE A 98 1.09 10.51 3.30
C PHE A 98 0.60 11.16 4.59
N ASN A 99 1.39 12.10 5.10
CA ASN A 99 1.04 12.99 6.20
C ASN A 99 0.77 14.38 5.62
N ASN A 100 -0.43 14.91 5.81
CA ASN A 100 -0.85 16.17 5.21
C ASN A 100 -0.64 16.21 3.67
N ASN A 101 -0.90 15.08 3.00
CA ASN A 101 -0.66 14.84 1.57
C ASN A 101 0.82 14.85 1.13
N GLU A 102 1.78 14.92 2.07
CA GLU A 102 3.21 14.75 1.80
C GLU A 102 3.63 13.32 2.13
N LEU A 103 4.38 12.69 1.22
CA LEU A 103 4.85 11.31 1.40
C LEU A 103 5.85 11.24 2.56
N ASP A 104 5.52 10.46 3.61
CA ASP A 104 6.37 10.33 4.81
C ASP A 104 6.80 8.88 5.12
N ILE A 105 6.07 7.88 4.60
CA ILE A 105 6.46 6.46 4.64
C ILE A 105 6.30 5.84 3.25
N PHE A 106 7.31 5.09 2.81
CA PHE A 106 7.21 4.21 1.66
C PHE A 106 8.06 2.96 1.88
N TYR A 107 7.40 1.88 2.28
CA TYR A 107 8.03 0.62 2.64
C TYR A 107 7.71 -0.47 1.62
N ILE A 108 8.70 -1.33 1.39
CA ILE A 108 8.52 -2.64 0.75
C ILE A 108 8.60 -3.70 1.83
N LEU A 109 7.67 -4.65 1.75
CA LEU A 109 7.48 -5.70 2.72
C LEU A 109 7.65 -7.08 2.06
N GLU A 110 8.22 -8.01 2.82
CA GLU A 110 8.23 -9.44 2.52
C GLU A 110 7.87 -10.22 3.79
N GLU A 111 6.88 -11.11 3.70
CA GLU A 111 6.44 -11.97 4.81
C GLU A 111 6.17 -11.19 6.11
N GLY A 112 5.52 -10.02 5.99
CA GLY A 112 5.15 -9.17 7.13
C GLY A 112 6.30 -8.33 7.70
N ASN A 113 7.50 -8.39 7.14
CA ASN A 113 8.64 -7.58 7.56
C ASN A 113 8.91 -6.47 6.55
N VAL A 114 9.24 -5.28 7.03
CA VAL A 114 9.77 -4.21 6.18
C VAL A 114 11.20 -4.55 5.82
N VAL A 115 11.46 -4.75 4.54
CA VAL A 115 12.78 -5.11 4.00
C VAL A 115 13.49 -3.93 3.31
N PHE A 116 12.74 -2.89 2.94
CA PHE A 116 13.30 -1.71 2.28
C PHE A 116 12.50 -0.43 2.56
N ASP A 117 13.21 0.68 2.81
CA ASP A 117 12.65 2.03 2.88
C ASP A 117 12.97 2.77 1.58
N LEU A 118 11.94 2.99 0.75
CA LEU A 118 12.07 3.63 -0.56
C LEU A 118 12.32 5.14 -0.48
N ILE A 119 11.95 5.81 0.62
CA ILE A 119 12.22 7.25 0.79
C ILE A 119 13.71 7.45 1.08
N LYS A 120 14.26 6.63 1.98
CA LYS A 120 15.68 6.67 2.35
C LYS A 120 16.58 5.92 1.36
N ASN A 121 15.97 5.13 0.47
CA ASN A 121 16.64 4.25 -0.46
C ASN A 121 17.64 3.30 0.23
N GLN A 122 17.17 2.61 1.27
CA GLN A 122 18.01 1.72 2.08
C GLN A 122 17.28 0.43 2.46
N GLU A 123 18.05 -0.65 2.60
CA GLU A 123 17.57 -1.89 3.21
C GLU A 123 17.29 -1.68 4.70
N THR A 124 16.32 -2.42 5.20
CA THR A 124 15.97 -2.44 6.62
C THR A 124 15.41 -3.82 6.98
N ASN A 125 15.15 -4.06 8.25
CA ASN A 125 14.57 -5.32 8.70
C ASN A 125 13.88 -5.11 10.05
N PHE A 126 12.56 -4.96 10.02
CA PHE A 126 11.71 -4.92 11.21
C PHE A 126 10.31 -5.40 10.88
N GLU A 127 9.61 -5.94 11.89
CA GLU A 127 8.23 -6.40 11.75
C GLU A 127 7.29 -5.22 11.47
N PHE A 128 6.38 -5.39 10.51
CA PHE A 128 5.39 -4.38 10.20
C PHE A 128 4.17 -4.49 11.12
N GLU A 129 3.93 -3.44 11.89
CA GLU A 129 2.77 -3.28 12.74
C GLU A 129 1.75 -2.35 12.05
N GLN A 130 0.51 -2.82 11.89
CA GLN A 130 -0.61 -2.05 11.31
C GLN A 130 -1.27 -1.13 12.33
#